data_AF-A0AAV8VDU6-F1
#
_entry.id   AF-A0AAV8VDU6-F1
#
_cell.length_a   1.000
_cell.length_b   1.000
_cell.length_c   1.000
_cell.angle_alpha   90.00
_cell.angle_beta   90.00
_cell.angle_gamma   90.00
#
_symmetry.space_group_name_H-M   'P 1'
#
loop_
_entity.id
_entity.type
_entity.pdbx_description
1 polymer ?
#
loop_
_entity_poly.entity_id
_entity_poly.type
_entity_poly.pdbx_seq_one_letter_code
_entity_poly.pdbx_strand_id
1 'polypeptide(L)'
;MAADGDTGTVNRNGDGNGNGRPGFGPTDQDWGFVTVRESAHIFWWLHYTTAVVNNVVDRPLIIWLQGGPGGSSTGFGNFGELGPLDENLNTRDTSWVRDANILFVDNPVGSGFSYVDEKSALTTTNRQIAQDFVQFLKGFYDTVPTFKHVPLYIFSESYGGKMTAEIALLLYQLILTKSSQKSWNRRNNL
;
A
#
# COMPACT_ATOMS: atom_id res chain seq x y z
N MET A 1 -19.97 -32.80 5.42
CA MET A 1 -20.88 -32.99 4.28
C MET A 1 -21.65 -31.69 4.15
N ALA A 2 -21.63 -30.92 3.06
CA ALA A 2 -21.29 -31.23 1.69
C ALA A 2 -20.25 -30.23 1.14
N ALA A 3 -19.38 -30.74 0.29
CA ALA A 3 -18.72 -29.94 -0.73
C ALA A 3 -19.78 -29.55 -1.76
N ASP A 4 -19.82 -28.29 -2.15
CA ASP A 4 -20.45 -27.91 -3.41
C ASP A 4 -19.38 -27.22 -4.26
N GLY A 5 -19.16 -27.83 -5.42
CA GLY A 5 -18.12 -27.44 -6.35
C GLY A 5 -18.59 -26.30 -7.21
N ASP A 6 -17.85 -25.20 -7.17
CA ASP A 6 -17.73 -24.29 -8.30
C ASP A 6 -16.23 -24.08 -8.57
N THR A 7 -15.70 -24.82 -9.54
CA THR A 7 -14.34 -24.69 -10.07
C THR A 7 -14.29 -23.61 -11.14
N GLY A 8 -14.86 -22.44 -10.86
CA GLY A 8 -14.70 -21.23 -11.63
C GLY A 8 -13.79 -20.25 -10.90
N THR A 9 -12.48 -20.34 -11.12
CA THR A 9 -11.56 -19.26 -10.72
C THR A 9 -11.87 -18.01 -11.55
N VAL A 10 -12.88 -17.24 -11.14
CA VAL A 10 -13.05 -15.89 -11.66
C VAL A 10 -11.92 -15.05 -11.08
N ASN A 11 -10.87 -14.91 -11.87
CA ASN A 11 -9.76 -14.01 -11.62
C ASN A 11 -10.27 -12.57 -11.73
N ARG A 12 -11.02 -12.10 -10.72
CA ARG A 12 -11.51 -10.72 -10.64
C ARG A 12 -10.39 -9.87 -10.08
N ASN A 13 -9.35 -9.65 -10.88
CA ASN A 13 -8.53 -8.45 -10.69
C ASN A 13 -9.48 -7.25 -10.77
N GLY A 14 -9.34 -6.27 -9.87
CA GLY A 14 -10.01 -4.97 -10.00
C GLY A 14 -9.76 -4.47 -11.42
N ASP A 15 -10.75 -3.82 -12.04
CA ASP A 15 -10.81 -3.57 -13.48
C ASP A 15 -9.70 -2.64 -14.03
N GLY A 16 -8.71 -2.28 -13.21
CA GLY A 16 -7.61 -1.37 -13.54
C GLY A 16 -8.08 0.06 -13.76
N ASN A 17 -9.37 0.33 -13.61
CA ASN A 17 -10.05 1.56 -14.00
C ASN A 17 -10.48 2.40 -12.79
N GLY A 18 -10.04 2.01 -11.58
CA GLY A 18 -10.34 2.73 -10.34
C GLY A 18 -11.67 2.36 -9.69
N ASN A 19 -12.34 1.31 -10.18
CA ASN A 19 -13.48 0.71 -9.48
C ASN A 19 -12.94 -0.48 -8.67
N GLY A 20 -12.82 -0.27 -7.36
CA GLY A 20 -12.42 -1.35 -6.45
C GLY A 20 -13.36 -2.54 -6.51
N ARG A 21 -12.92 -3.67 -5.97
CA ARG A 21 -13.76 -4.86 -5.83
C ARG A 21 -14.72 -4.66 -4.65
N PRO A 22 -15.96 -5.18 -4.71
CA PRO A 22 -16.80 -5.29 -3.52
C PRO A 22 -16.03 -6.07 -2.44
N GLY A 23 -15.69 -5.39 -1.36
CA GLY A 23 -14.92 -5.94 -0.27
C GLY A 23 -15.77 -6.25 0.96
N PHE A 24 -15.12 -6.58 2.07
CA PHE A 24 -15.79 -6.74 3.35
C PHE A 24 -16.05 -5.39 4.01
N GLY A 25 -17.28 -5.12 4.46
CA GLY A 25 -17.64 -3.84 5.07
C GLY A 25 -18.10 -2.77 4.06
N PRO A 26 -18.05 -1.47 4.42
CA PRO A 26 -18.73 -0.41 3.67
C PRO A 26 -17.90 0.18 2.52
N THR A 27 -16.78 -0.46 2.13
CA THR A 27 -15.79 0.11 1.20
C THR A 27 -15.52 -0.86 0.06
N ASP A 28 -15.42 -0.33 -1.16
CA ASP A 28 -14.74 -1.04 -2.23
C ASP A 28 -13.24 -1.15 -1.90
N GLN A 29 -12.61 -2.22 -2.36
CA GLN A 29 -11.28 -2.62 -1.94
C GLN A 29 -10.45 -3.22 -3.08
N ASP A 30 -9.14 -3.10 -2.97
CA ASP A 30 -8.19 -3.93 -3.70
C ASP A 30 -7.10 -4.39 -2.76
N TRP A 31 -6.51 -5.54 -3.04
CA TRP A 31 -5.40 -6.06 -2.26
C TRP A 31 -4.51 -6.91 -3.16
N GLY A 32 -3.27 -7.10 -2.74
CA GLY A 32 -2.35 -7.92 -3.49
C GLY A 32 -0.96 -7.94 -2.88
N PHE A 33 -0.05 -8.56 -3.63
CA PHE A 33 1.36 -8.65 -3.27
C PHE A 33 2.21 -7.96 -4.32
N VAL A 34 3.32 -7.37 -3.88
CA VAL A 34 4.40 -6.94 -4.76
C VAL A 34 5.67 -7.68 -4.35
N THR A 35 6.28 -8.40 -5.28
CA THR A 35 7.62 -8.94 -5.10
C THR A 35 8.64 -7.80 -5.20
N VAL A 36 9.26 -7.45 -4.07
CA VAL A 36 10.15 -6.28 -3.96
C VAL A 36 11.62 -6.63 -4.16
N ARG A 37 11.98 -7.88 -3.88
CA ARG A 37 13.26 -8.54 -4.16
C ARG A 37 13.01 -10.02 -4.38
N GLU A 38 14.04 -10.75 -4.81
CA GLU A 38 14.01 -12.21 -4.79
C GLU A 38 13.62 -12.71 -3.39
N SER A 39 12.64 -13.61 -3.36
CA SER A 39 12.08 -14.20 -2.14
C SER A 39 11.53 -13.23 -1.10
N ALA A 40 11.08 -12.04 -1.50
CA ALA A 40 10.55 -11.02 -0.60
C ALA A 40 9.29 -10.35 -1.17
N HIS A 41 8.17 -10.48 -0.47
CA HIS A 41 6.83 -10.11 -0.97
C HIS A 41 6.10 -9.22 0.03
N ILE A 42 5.73 -8.00 -0.38
CA ILE A 42 4.96 -7.06 0.43
C ILE A 42 3.49 -7.16 0.09
N PHE A 43 2.65 -7.43 1.09
CA PHE A 43 1.20 -7.36 1.02
C PHE A 43 0.70 -5.93 1.25
N TRP A 44 -0.36 -5.58 0.53
CA TRP A 44 -1.05 -4.30 0.67
C TRP A 44 -2.56 -4.49 0.54
N TRP A 45 -3.30 -3.62 1.22
CA TRP A 45 -4.76 -3.56 1.18
C TRP A 45 -5.22 -2.11 1.07
N LEU A 46 -5.82 -1.80 -0.07
CA LEU A 46 -6.41 -0.51 -0.40
C LEU A 46 -7.89 -0.51 -0.06
N HIS A 47 -8.32 0.46 0.74
CA HIS A 47 -9.72 0.84 0.91
C HIS A 47 -9.97 2.14 0.14
N TYR A 48 -10.93 2.10 -0.78
CA TYR A 48 -11.36 3.28 -1.52
C TYR A 48 -12.25 4.17 -0.64
N THR A 49 -12.13 5.48 -0.83
CA THR A 49 -12.84 6.45 0.01
C THR A 49 -14.36 6.32 -0.07
N THR A 50 -15.05 6.56 1.05
CA THR A 50 -16.53 6.64 1.09
C THR A 50 -17.04 8.08 1.01
N ALA A 51 -16.15 9.05 0.75
CA ALA A 51 -16.53 10.43 0.54
C ALA A 51 -17.52 10.55 -0.63
N VAL A 52 -18.48 11.47 -0.53
CA VAL A 52 -19.37 11.80 -1.65
C VAL A 52 -18.57 12.63 -2.67
N VAL A 53 -18.02 11.96 -3.67
CA VAL A 53 -17.23 12.53 -4.78
C VAL A 53 -17.56 11.87 -6.11
N ASN A 54 -17.22 12.52 -7.23
CA ASN A 54 -17.44 11.96 -8.55
C ASN A 54 -16.50 10.79 -8.84
N ASN A 55 -15.22 10.92 -8.48
CA ASN A 55 -14.22 9.87 -8.60
C ASN A 55 -13.44 9.72 -7.29
N VAL A 56 -13.15 8.48 -6.90
CA VAL A 56 -12.35 8.17 -5.71
C VAL A 56 -10.95 8.84 -5.74
N VAL A 57 -10.39 9.04 -6.92
CA VAL A 57 -9.10 9.72 -7.15
C VAL A 57 -9.14 11.24 -6.96
N ASP A 58 -10.33 11.82 -6.77
CA ASP A 58 -10.49 13.23 -6.35
C ASP A 58 -10.08 13.41 -4.87
N ARG A 59 -9.90 12.31 -4.13
CA ARG A 59 -9.38 12.27 -2.77
C ARG A 59 -7.95 11.74 -2.72
N PRO A 60 -7.12 12.18 -1.76
CA PRO A 60 -5.73 11.76 -1.69
C PRO A 60 -5.60 10.26 -1.40
N LEU A 61 -4.42 9.71 -1.72
CA LEU A 61 -3.98 8.39 -1.28
C LEU A 61 -3.12 8.57 -0.03
N ILE A 62 -3.54 7.95 1.07
CA ILE A 62 -2.79 7.89 2.31
C ILE A 62 -2.26 6.47 2.45
N ILE A 63 -0.94 6.33 2.62
CA ILE A 63 -0.34 5.07 3.05
C ILE A 63 -0.22 5.08 4.57
N TRP A 64 -0.68 4.01 5.22
CA TRP A 64 -0.48 3.79 6.64
C TRP A 64 0.60 2.73 6.90
N LEU A 65 1.61 3.09 7.68
CA LEU A 65 2.70 2.20 8.10
C LEU A 65 2.73 2.03 9.62
N GLN A 66 2.42 0.81 10.06
CA GLN A 66 2.48 0.45 11.46
C GLN A 66 3.92 0.31 11.97
N GLY A 67 4.06 0.44 13.30
CA GLY A 67 5.32 0.30 13.99
C GLY A 67 5.76 -1.15 14.24
N GLY A 68 6.21 -1.41 15.47
CA GLY A 68 6.81 -2.68 15.88
C GLY A 68 8.29 -2.50 16.28
N PRO A 69 9.29 -2.70 15.36
CA PRO A 69 9.13 -3.02 13.93
C PRO A 69 8.51 -4.40 13.71
N GLY A 70 7.74 -4.57 12.64
CA GLY A 70 7.05 -5.83 12.32
C GLY A 70 5.53 -5.82 12.52
N GLY A 71 4.96 -4.69 12.99
CA GLY A 71 3.52 -4.56 13.20
C GLY A 71 2.77 -4.60 11.87
N SER A 72 1.62 -5.27 11.85
CA SER A 72 0.78 -5.33 10.66
C SER A 72 -0.09 -4.07 10.55
N SER A 73 0.07 -3.34 9.44
CA SER A 73 -0.84 -2.25 9.10
C SER A 73 -2.22 -2.77 8.72
N THR A 74 -2.29 -3.92 8.04
CA THR A 74 -3.56 -4.48 7.56
C THR A 74 -4.38 -5.13 8.67
N GLY A 75 -3.73 -5.61 9.73
CA GLY A 75 -4.36 -6.08 10.96
C GLY A 75 -4.61 -4.94 11.94
N PHE A 76 -3.54 -4.38 12.52
CA PHE A 76 -3.66 -3.43 13.64
C PHE A 76 -4.12 -2.04 13.18
N GLY A 77 -3.45 -1.45 12.18
CA GLY A 77 -3.84 -0.12 11.68
C GLY A 77 -5.26 -0.09 11.11
N ASN A 78 -5.64 -1.14 10.37
CA ASN A 78 -6.97 -1.24 9.77
C ASN A 78 -8.05 -1.47 10.84
N PHE A 79 -7.97 -2.55 11.61
CA PHE A 79 -9.06 -2.94 12.51
C PHE A 79 -8.97 -2.31 13.90
N GLY A 80 -7.76 -2.05 14.39
CA GLY A 80 -7.52 -1.46 15.71
C GLY A 80 -7.67 0.07 15.74
N GLU A 81 -7.40 0.75 14.62
CA GLU A 81 -7.20 2.21 14.65
C GLU A 81 -8.14 3.00 13.72
N LEU A 82 -7.87 2.99 12.41
CA LEU A 82 -8.43 4.01 11.49
C LEU A 82 -9.16 3.45 10.26
N GLY A 83 -9.16 2.13 10.09
CA GLY A 83 -9.91 1.47 9.04
C GLY A 83 -11.43 1.54 9.24
N PRO A 84 -12.20 1.05 8.25
CA PRO A 84 -13.65 1.24 8.21
C PRO A 84 -14.39 0.42 9.27
N LEU A 85 -13.78 -0.68 9.74
CA LEU A 85 -14.36 -1.60 10.70
C LEU A 85 -13.45 -1.79 11.91
N ASP A 86 -14.02 -2.00 13.09
CA ASP A 86 -13.28 -2.40 14.28
C ASP A 86 -12.96 -3.91 14.31
N GLU A 87 -12.27 -4.38 15.34
CA GLU A 87 -11.90 -5.79 15.53
C GLU A 87 -13.11 -6.73 15.68
N ASN A 88 -14.28 -6.17 16.07
CA ASN A 88 -15.54 -6.89 16.15
C ASN A 88 -16.39 -6.71 14.88
N LEU A 89 -15.81 -6.13 13.83
CA LEU A 89 -16.41 -5.87 12.52
C LEU A 89 -17.57 -4.85 12.55
N ASN A 90 -17.64 -4.01 13.59
CA ASN A 90 -18.57 -2.88 13.62
C ASN A 90 -18.00 -1.72 12.81
N THR A 91 -18.87 -0.94 12.17
CA THR A 91 -18.47 0.27 11.44
C THR A 91 -17.91 1.34 12.36
N ARG A 92 -16.83 2.00 11.92
CA ARG A 92 -16.18 3.08 12.65
C ARG A 92 -16.52 4.45 12.06
N ASP A 93 -17.18 5.29 12.85
CA ASP A 93 -17.50 6.67 12.45
C ASP A 93 -16.25 7.58 12.33
N THR A 94 -15.17 7.22 13.03
CA THR A 94 -13.88 7.92 12.99
C THR A 94 -12.93 7.39 11.91
N SER A 95 -13.39 6.54 11.00
CA SER A 95 -12.52 5.97 9.96
C SER A 95 -11.99 7.04 9.01
N TRP A 96 -10.70 6.98 8.70
CA TRP A 96 -10.07 7.90 7.75
C TRP A 96 -10.51 7.65 6.31
N VAL A 97 -11.07 6.47 6.02
CA VAL A 97 -11.59 6.12 4.68
C VAL A 97 -12.75 7.06 4.27
N ARG A 98 -13.38 7.72 5.24
CA ARG A 98 -14.44 8.71 4.99
C ARG A 98 -13.99 9.91 4.17
N ASP A 99 -12.69 10.23 4.17
CA ASP A 99 -12.15 11.43 3.54
C ASP A 99 -11.01 11.16 2.54
N ALA A 100 -10.37 9.99 2.62
CA ALA A 100 -9.22 9.62 1.79
C ALA A 100 -9.25 8.14 1.38
N ASN A 101 -8.51 7.80 0.34
CA ASN A 101 -8.21 6.41 0.00
C ASN A 101 -7.06 5.95 0.92
N ILE A 102 -7.23 4.83 1.62
CA ILE A 102 -6.25 4.35 2.59
C ILE A 102 -5.60 3.05 2.10
N LEU A 103 -4.29 3.07 1.93
CA LEU A 103 -3.46 1.91 1.60
C LEU A 103 -2.71 1.44 2.84
N PHE A 104 -3.19 0.36 3.44
CA PHE A 104 -2.48 -0.33 4.51
C PHE A 104 -1.40 -1.22 3.89
N VAL A 105 -0.15 -1.05 4.33
CA VAL A 105 0.99 -1.82 3.80
C VAL A 105 1.66 -2.55 4.94
N ASP A 106 1.70 -3.86 4.87
CA ASP A 106 2.42 -4.68 5.85
C ASP A 106 3.92 -4.59 5.58
N ASN A 107 4.58 -3.62 6.19
CA ASN A 107 5.99 -3.32 5.99
C ASN A 107 6.75 -3.42 7.34
N PRO A 108 7.98 -3.95 7.36
CA PRO A 108 8.74 -4.55 6.26
C PRO A 108 8.26 -5.96 5.87
N VAL A 109 8.95 -6.62 4.93
CA VAL A 109 8.70 -8.04 4.63
C VAL A 109 8.84 -8.90 5.89
N GLY A 110 7.90 -9.82 6.09
CA GLY A 110 7.72 -10.58 7.34
C GLY A 110 6.73 -9.97 8.33
N SER A 111 6.25 -8.73 8.11
CA SER A 111 5.12 -8.15 8.87
C SER A 111 3.78 -8.66 8.35
N GLY A 112 2.81 -8.92 9.23
CA GLY A 112 1.43 -9.22 8.83
C GLY A 112 1.34 -10.34 7.78
N PHE A 113 0.72 -10.05 6.63
CA PHE A 113 0.65 -10.98 5.51
C PHE A 113 1.88 -10.95 4.58
N SER A 114 2.76 -9.95 4.70
CA SER A 114 4.02 -9.90 3.94
C SER A 114 4.96 -11.01 4.37
N TYR A 115 5.60 -11.67 3.41
CA TYR A 115 6.40 -12.85 3.67
C TYR A 115 7.71 -12.86 2.87
N VAL A 116 8.57 -13.78 3.26
CA VAL A 116 9.78 -14.16 2.54
C VAL A 116 9.76 -15.66 2.31
N ASP A 117 10.25 -16.12 1.17
CA ASP A 117 10.42 -17.57 0.93
C ASP A 117 11.59 -18.11 1.77
N GLU A 118 12.61 -17.27 1.97
CA GLU A 118 13.84 -17.60 2.69
C GLU A 118 14.10 -16.59 3.81
N LYS A 119 14.45 -17.07 5.02
CA LYS A 119 14.67 -16.19 6.18
C LYS A 119 15.79 -15.16 5.97
N SER A 120 16.77 -15.49 5.13
CA SER A 120 17.86 -14.58 4.75
C SER A 120 17.38 -13.35 3.97
N ALA A 121 16.17 -13.39 3.39
CA ALA A 121 15.58 -12.29 2.66
C ALA A 121 14.86 -11.28 3.58
N LEU A 122 14.76 -11.52 4.89
CA LEU A 122 14.26 -10.51 5.84
C LEU A 122 15.16 -9.27 5.82
N THR A 123 14.53 -8.09 5.91
CA THR A 123 15.27 -6.82 5.96
C THR A 123 16.04 -6.69 7.26
N THR A 124 17.29 -6.23 7.17
CA THR A 124 18.16 -6.05 8.36
C THR A 124 18.47 -4.59 8.66
N THR A 125 18.12 -3.65 7.78
CA THR A 125 18.37 -2.21 7.95
C THR A 125 17.21 -1.38 7.44
N ASN A 126 16.99 -0.19 8.03
CA ASN A 126 15.99 0.76 7.52
C ASN A 126 16.24 1.16 6.07
N ARG A 127 17.52 1.21 5.66
CA ARG A 127 17.88 1.49 4.27
C ARG A 127 17.33 0.42 3.32
N GLN A 128 17.45 -0.84 3.69
CA GLN A 128 16.89 -1.95 2.90
C GLN A 128 15.36 -1.91 2.89
N ILE A 129 14.73 -1.60 4.03
CA ILE A 129 13.27 -1.39 4.11
C ILE A 129 12.84 -0.30 3.13
N ALA A 130 13.54 0.83 3.09
CA ALA A 130 13.24 1.91 2.16
C ALA A 130 13.44 1.50 0.68
N GLN A 131 14.48 0.73 0.37
CA GLN A 131 14.70 0.21 -0.98
C GLN A 131 13.57 -0.73 -1.43
N ASP A 132 13.16 -1.65 -0.56
CA ASP A 132 12.05 -2.56 -0.79
C ASP A 132 10.74 -1.78 -0.98
N PHE A 133 10.52 -0.76 -0.15
CA PHE A 133 9.33 0.09 -0.22
C PHE A 133 9.25 0.88 -1.54
N VAL A 134 10.38 1.32 -2.09
CA VAL A 134 10.42 1.96 -3.41
C VAL A 134 10.03 0.98 -4.52
N GLN A 135 10.43 -0.30 -4.43
CA GLN A 135 9.98 -1.31 -5.40
C GLN A 135 8.50 -1.64 -5.22
N PHE A 136 8.04 -1.71 -3.97
CA PHE A 136 6.62 -1.85 -3.65
C PHE A 136 5.78 -0.75 -4.31
N LEU A 137 6.16 0.53 -4.15
CA LEU A 137 5.43 1.64 -4.77
C LEU A 137 5.33 1.51 -6.28
N LYS A 138 6.41 1.09 -6.96
CA LYS A 138 6.38 0.85 -8.41
C LYS A 138 5.37 -0.25 -8.77
N GLY A 139 5.48 -1.41 -8.12
CA GLY A 139 4.58 -2.54 -8.39
C GLY A 139 3.13 -2.26 -8.04
N PHE A 140 2.88 -1.53 -6.96
CA PHE A 140 1.55 -1.05 -6.58
C PHE A 140 0.97 -0.16 -7.69
N TYR A 141 1.71 0.84 -8.15
CA TYR A 141 1.24 1.71 -9.22
C TYR A 141 1.12 1.01 -10.59
N ASP A 142 1.88 -0.05 -10.84
CA ASP A 142 1.67 -0.86 -12.05
C ASP A 142 0.40 -1.70 -11.95
N THR A 143 -0.01 -2.07 -10.73
CA THR A 143 -1.26 -2.80 -10.46
C THR A 143 -2.48 -1.86 -10.43
N VAL A 144 -2.33 -0.66 -9.83
CA VAL A 144 -3.40 0.33 -9.64
C VAL A 144 -2.97 1.68 -10.26
N PRO A 145 -2.90 1.76 -11.61
CA PRO A 145 -2.31 2.91 -12.31
C PRO A 145 -3.07 4.22 -12.12
N THR A 146 -4.36 4.16 -11.78
CA THR A 146 -5.22 5.34 -11.54
C THR A 146 -4.69 6.25 -10.44
N PHE A 147 -3.96 5.72 -9.45
CA PHE A 147 -3.40 6.53 -8.36
C PHE A 147 -2.07 7.21 -8.69
N LYS A 148 -1.46 7.00 -9.87
CA LYS A 148 -0.14 7.58 -10.24
C LYS A 148 -0.07 9.11 -10.16
N HIS A 149 -1.22 9.78 -10.28
CA HIS A 149 -1.33 11.24 -10.28
C HIS A 149 -2.11 11.81 -9.09
N VAL A 150 -2.44 10.96 -8.12
CA VAL A 150 -3.17 11.36 -6.91
C VAL A 150 -2.19 11.87 -5.86
N PRO A 151 -2.49 12.95 -5.11
CA PRO A 151 -1.66 13.38 -4.00
C PRO A 151 -1.42 12.25 -3.00
N LEU A 152 -0.15 11.95 -2.75
CA LEU A 152 0.29 10.87 -1.87
C LEU A 152 0.80 11.41 -0.53
N TYR A 153 0.31 10.84 0.56
CA TYR A 153 0.81 11.08 1.91
C TYR A 153 1.19 9.76 2.56
N ILE A 154 2.29 9.75 3.32
CA ILE A 154 2.70 8.57 4.09
C ILE A 154 2.61 8.94 5.57
N PHE A 155 1.73 8.26 6.28
CA PHE A 155 1.56 8.36 7.73
C PHE A 155 2.06 7.09 8.39
N SER A 156 2.49 7.22 9.64
CA SER A 156 3.07 6.11 10.38
C SER A 156 2.98 6.30 11.87
N GLU A 157 3.05 5.20 12.60
CA GLU A 157 3.06 5.19 14.06
C GLU A 157 4.32 4.52 14.63
N SER A 158 4.78 4.94 15.81
CA SER A 158 5.85 4.29 16.57
C SER A 158 7.14 4.10 15.74
N TYR A 159 7.71 2.89 15.68
CA TYR A 159 8.90 2.59 14.86
C TYR A 159 8.67 2.86 13.35
N GLY A 160 7.41 2.88 12.90
CA GLY A 160 7.00 3.29 11.57
C GLY A 160 7.54 4.67 11.19
N GLY A 161 7.71 5.58 12.16
CA GLY A 161 8.33 6.89 11.92
C GLY A 161 9.78 6.82 11.45
N LYS A 162 10.58 5.88 11.98
CA LYS A 162 11.97 5.68 11.55
C LYS A 162 12.03 5.12 10.13
N MET A 163 11.18 4.16 9.81
CA MET A 163 11.09 3.58 8.47
C MET A 163 10.62 4.64 7.46
N THR A 164 9.58 5.39 7.80
CA THR A 164 9.00 6.43 6.95
C THR A 164 9.98 7.56 6.66
N ALA A 165 10.78 7.98 7.65
CA ALA A 165 11.82 8.99 7.43
C ALA A 165 12.88 8.53 6.39
N GLU A 166 13.34 7.28 6.48
CA GLU A 166 14.29 6.71 5.52
C GLU A 166 13.66 6.51 4.13
N ILE A 167 12.40 6.07 4.07
CA ILE A 167 11.60 5.98 2.82
C ILE A 167 11.50 7.35 2.14
N ALA A 168 11.10 8.37 2.88
CA ALA A 168 10.94 9.72 2.36
C ALA A 168 12.26 10.30 1.84
N LEU A 169 13.36 10.10 2.59
CA LEU A 169 14.69 10.50 2.16
C LEU A 169 15.10 9.84 0.84
N LEU A 170 14.92 8.52 0.72
CA LEU A 170 15.27 7.79 -0.49
C LEU A 170 14.41 8.21 -1.68
N LEU A 171 13.10 8.39 -1.50
CA LEU A 171 12.20 8.88 -2.54
C LEU A 171 12.61 10.28 -3.02
N TYR A 172 12.90 11.19 -2.09
CA TYR A 172 13.34 12.55 -2.41
C TYR A 172 14.62 12.53 -3.26
N GLN A 173 15.62 11.75 -2.85
CA GLN A 173 16.87 11.58 -3.61
C GLN A 173 16.60 11.09 -5.04
N LEU A 174 15.77 10.05 -5.20
CA LEU A 174 15.44 9.48 -6.51
C LEU A 174 14.70 10.48 -7.42
N ILE A 175 13.81 11.30 -6.85
CA ILE A 175 13.09 12.35 -7.59
C ILE A 175 14.05 13.43 -8.10
N LEU A 176 15.00 13.87 -7.25
CA LEU A 176 16.00 14.86 -7.65
C LEU A 176 16.93 14.31 -8.73
N THR A 177 17.39 13.06 -8.61
CA THR A 177 18.24 12.43 -9.64
C THR A 177 17.52 12.32 -10.98
N LYS A 178 16.26 11.86 -11.00
CA LYS A 178 15.47 11.80 -12.24
C LYS A 178 15.24 13.18 -12.87
N SER A 179 14.95 14.19 -12.05
CA SER A 179 14.73 15.56 -12.51
C SER A 179 16.01 16.15 -13.12
N SER A 180 17.15 15.87 -12.50
CA SER A 180 18.47 16.29 -12.97
C SER A 180 18.83 15.62 -14.29
N GLN A 181 18.58 14.31 -14.43
CA GLN A 181 18.79 13.56 -15.68
C GLN A 181 17.89 14.10 -16.80
N LYS A 182 16.60 14.35 -16.53
CA LYS A 182 15.67 14.92 -17.52
C LYS A 182 16.07 16.35 -17.94
N SER A 183 16.64 17.14 -17.02
CA SER A 183 17.22 18.46 -17.32
C SER A 183 18.46 18.34 -18.21
N TRP A 184 19.34 17.38 -17.94
CA TRP A 184 20.55 17.14 -18.72
C TRP A 184 20.22 16.62 -20.13
N ASN A 185 19.33 15.64 -20.29
CA ASN A 185 18.90 15.15 -21.60
C ASN A 185 18.30 16.28 -22.46
N ARG A 186 17.40 17.10 -21.89
CA ARG A 186 16.82 18.26 -22.58
C ARG A 186 17.84 19.29 -23.03
N ARG A 187 18.92 19.52 -22.26
CA ARG A 187 20.00 20.45 -22.64
C ARG A 187 20.88 19.91 -23.75
N ASN A 188 20.97 18.58 -23.90
CA ASN A 188 21.90 17.93 -24.82
C ASN A 188 21.22 17.28 -26.05
N ASN A 189 19.91 17.51 -26.27
CA ASN A 189 19.13 16.91 -27.36
C ASN A 189 19.28 15.37 -27.44
N LEU A 190 19.32 14.72 -26.27
CA LEU A 190 19.27 13.26 -26.12
C LEU A 190 17.89 12.80 -25.67
#